data_AF-A0A8B7E2F7-F1
#
_entry.id   AF-A0A8B7E2F7-F1
#
_cell.length_a   1.000
_cell.length_b   1.000
_cell.length_c   1.000
_cell.angle_alpha   90.00
_cell.angle_beta   90.00
_cell.angle_gamma   90.00
#
_symmetry.space_group_name_H-M   'P 1'
#
loop_
_entity.id
_entity.type
_entity.pdbx_description
1 polymer ?
#
loop_
_entity_poly.entity_id
_entity_poly.type
_entity_poly.pdbx_seq_one_letter_code
_entity_poly.pdbx_strand_id
1 'polypeptide(L)'
;MGYTHYWQLKKVIDSSKWKEFLIGARKIITAAIDKKYPVEDESAEDFICINGTGDENYEDFKVTNNLKWTFCKTARKLYDPVVTAILIFLKEIVGEDVKIESDGKWNEEEWEDGRKLYKDVFNKEPDSILG
;
A
#
# COMPACT_ATOMS: atom_id res chain seq x y z
N MET A 1 -20.30 2.83 -5.60
CA MET A 1 -19.09 3.65 -5.82
C MET A 1 -18.24 3.51 -4.57
N GLY A 2 -16.97 3.14 -4.70
CA GLY A 2 -16.06 2.90 -3.57
C GLY A 2 -14.86 3.83 -3.64
N TYR A 3 -14.31 4.19 -2.49
CA TYR A 3 -13.05 4.93 -2.36
C TYR A 3 -11.89 4.08 -2.89
N THR A 4 -11.08 4.64 -3.79
CA THR A 4 -10.12 3.91 -4.63
C THR A 4 -8.73 4.52 -4.58
N HIS A 5 -7.71 3.65 -4.61
CA HIS A 5 -6.31 4.03 -4.84
C HIS A 5 -5.81 3.39 -6.12
N TYR A 6 -5.01 4.13 -6.89
CA TYR A 6 -4.51 3.74 -8.20
C TYR A 6 -2.99 3.82 -8.22
N TRP A 7 -2.34 2.88 -8.91
CA TRP A 7 -0.91 2.95 -9.11
C TRP A 7 -0.49 2.34 -10.46
N GLN A 8 0.62 2.84 -10.97
CA GLN A 8 1.24 2.33 -12.19
C GLN A 8 2.75 2.50 -12.13
N LEU A 9 3.48 1.39 -12.29
CA LEU A 9 4.93 1.43 -12.51
C LEU A 9 5.22 1.95 -13.93
N LYS A 10 6.14 2.91 -14.04
CA LYS A 10 6.59 3.48 -15.32
C LYS A 10 7.65 2.61 -16.00
N LYS A 11 8.31 1.73 -15.23
CA LYS A 11 9.23 0.70 -15.72
C LYS A 11 9.25 -0.50 -14.77
N VAL A 12 9.78 -1.63 -15.25
CA VAL A 12 10.05 -2.78 -14.40
C VAL A 12 11.17 -2.40 -13.42
N ILE A 13 10.93 -2.63 -12.15
CA ILE A 13 11.84 -2.25 -11.06
C ILE A 13 12.94 -3.30 -10.96
N ASP A 14 14.17 -2.82 -10.71
CA ASP A 14 15.32 -3.69 -10.48
C ASP A 14 15.05 -4.70 -9.35
N SER A 15 15.60 -5.91 -9.50
CA SER A 15 15.38 -7.02 -8.57
C SER A 15 15.78 -6.69 -7.12
N SER A 16 16.82 -5.89 -6.89
CA SER A 16 17.26 -5.53 -5.53
C SER A 16 16.27 -4.58 -4.86
N LYS A 17 15.86 -3.52 -5.56
CA LYS A 17 14.83 -2.59 -5.10
C LYS A 17 13.48 -3.28 -4.92
N TRP A 18 13.10 -4.18 -5.83
CA TRP A 18 11.85 -4.92 -5.69
C TRP A 18 11.86 -5.82 -4.45
N LYS A 19 12.97 -6.51 -4.18
CA LYS A 19 13.14 -7.29 -2.94
C LYS A 19 13.06 -6.41 -1.70
N GLU A 20 13.65 -5.21 -1.74
CA GLU A 20 13.55 -4.24 -0.64
C GLU A 20 12.10 -3.81 -0.40
N PHE A 21 11.35 -3.49 -1.46
CA PHE A 21 9.91 -3.20 -1.39
C PHE A 21 9.14 -4.36 -0.75
N LEU A 22 9.34 -5.59 -1.22
CA LEU A 22 8.64 -6.77 -0.71
C LEU A 22 8.94 -7.01 0.78
N ILE A 23 10.18 -6.81 1.22
CA ILE A 23 10.56 -6.96 2.63
C ILE A 23 9.86 -5.92 3.50
N GLY A 24 9.90 -4.64 3.11
CA GLY A 24 9.27 -3.60 3.92
C GLY A 24 7.74 -3.62 3.89
N ALA A 25 7.13 -3.97 2.75
CA ALA A 25 5.69 -4.17 2.68
C ALA A 25 5.20 -5.29 3.61
N ARG A 26 5.94 -6.42 3.69
CA ARG A 26 5.63 -7.49 4.65
C ARG A 26 5.82 -7.06 6.11
N LYS A 27 6.75 -6.15 6.41
CA LYS A 27 6.86 -5.53 7.75
C LYS A 27 5.63 -4.69 8.09
N ILE A 28 5.12 -3.92 7.14
CA ILE A 28 3.87 -3.16 7.31
C ILE A 28 2.70 -4.10 7.61
N ILE A 29 2.54 -5.16 6.82
CA ILE A 29 1.47 -6.15 6.99
C ILE A 29 1.57 -6.82 8.37
N THR A 30 2.77 -7.25 8.77
CA THR A 30 3.01 -7.84 10.10
C THR A 30 2.62 -6.88 11.22
N ALA A 31 3.07 -5.62 11.15
CA ALA A 31 2.73 -4.61 12.14
C ALA A 31 1.22 -4.31 12.18
N ALA A 32 0.54 -4.33 11.03
CA ALA A 32 -0.91 -4.16 10.94
C ALA A 32 -1.65 -5.31 11.63
N ILE A 33 -1.25 -6.56 11.39
CA ILE A 33 -1.81 -7.75 12.04
C ILE A 33 -1.61 -7.69 13.56
N ASP A 34 -0.42 -7.30 14.03
CA ASP A 34 -0.12 -7.14 15.46
C ASP A 34 -1.02 -6.06 16.10
N LYS A 35 -1.25 -4.96 15.38
CA LYS A 35 -2.17 -3.87 15.75
C LYS A 35 -3.65 -4.20 15.54
N LYS A 36 -3.99 -5.43 15.14
CA LYS A 36 -5.38 -5.91 14.94
C LYS A 36 -6.15 -5.19 13.83
N TYR A 37 -5.45 -4.68 12.82
CA TYR A 37 -6.12 -4.32 11.57
C TYR A 37 -6.77 -5.57 10.96
N PRO A 38 -8.00 -5.48 10.43
CA PRO A 38 -8.71 -6.61 9.84
C PRO A 38 -8.21 -6.87 8.42
N VAL A 39 -6.97 -7.36 8.31
CA VAL A 39 -6.27 -7.60 7.04
C VAL A 39 -5.85 -9.06 6.93
N GLU A 40 -6.08 -9.65 5.76
CA GLU A 40 -5.61 -10.97 5.36
C GLU A 40 -4.46 -10.82 4.37
N ASP A 41 -3.42 -11.66 4.52
CA ASP A 41 -2.22 -11.64 3.69
C ASP A 41 -2.14 -12.87 2.80
N GLU A 42 -2.27 -12.66 1.50
CA GLU A 42 -2.09 -13.67 0.45
C GLU A 42 -0.85 -13.39 -0.39
N SER A 43 0.11 -12.61 0.13
CA SER A 43 1.36 -12.31 -0.54
C SER A 43 2.17 -13.57 -0.83
N ALA A 44 2.78 -13.64 -2.02
CA ALA A 44 3.73 -14.69 -2.38
C ALA A 44 5.16 -14.15 -2.39
N GLU A 45 6.14 -14.93 -2.87
CA GLU A 45 7.56 -14.54 -2.90
C GLU A 45 7.80 -13.24 -3.68
N ASP A 46 7.11 -13.04 -4.79
CA ASP A 46 7.37 -12.00 -5.80
C ASP A 46 6.33 -10.87 -5.85
N PHE A 47 5.25 -10.95 -5.05
CA PHE A 47 4.20 -9.94 -5.00
C PHE A 47 3.62 -9.73 -3.60
N ILE A 48 2.98 -8.57 -3.41
CA ILE A 48 2.15 -8.27 -2.23
C ILE A 48 0.68 -8.40 -2.63
N CYS A 49 -0.11 -9.10 -1.82
CA CYS A 49 -1.56 -9.25 -2.01
C CYS A 49 -2.25 -9.27 -0.64
N ILE A 50 -3.10 -8.27 -0.37
CA ILE A 50 -3.90 -8.22 0.86
C ILE A 50 -5.35 -7.85 0.57
N ASN A 51 -6.25 -8.21 1.48
CA ASN A 51 -7.64 -7.77 1.48
C ASN A 51 -8.12 -7.63 2.93
N GLY A 52 -9.30 -7.09 3.16
CA GLY A 52 -9.92 -7.08 4.47
C GLY A 52 -10.45 -8.47 4.87
N THR A 53 -10.48 -8.74 6.18
CA THR A 53 -11.04 -9.99 6.73
C THR A 53 -12.55 -9.89 6.95
N GLY A 54 -13.30 -10.96 6.68
CA GLY A 54 -14.74 -11.03 7.02
C GLY A 54 -15.55 -9.90 6.38
N ASP A 55 -16.31 -9.16 7.18
CA ASP A 55 -17.13 -8.02 6.71
C ASP A 55 -16.29 -6.83 6.21
N GLU A 56 -14.98 -6.84 6.47
CA GLU A 56 -14.04 -5.83 5.96
C GLU A 56 -13.47 -6.18 4.60
N ASN A 57 -13.71 -7.39 4.09
CA ASN A 57 -13.34 -7.79 2.72
C ASN A 57 -14.04 -6.90 1.68
N TYR A 58 -13.29 -6.49 0.64
CA TYR A 58 -13.89 -5.71 -0.44
C TYR A 58 -13.25 -5.95 -1.81
N GLU A 59 -11.95 -5.70 -1.96
CA GLU A 59 -11.21 -5.94 -3.21
C GLU A 59 -9.73 -6.18 -2.91
N ASP A 60 -9.11 -7.11 -3.63
CA ASP A 60 -7.71 -7.45 -3.46
C ASP A 60 -6.81 -6.27 -3.84
N PHE A 61 -5.97 -5.84 -2.90
CA PHE A 61 -4.85 -4.95 -3.19
C PHE A 61 -3.64 -5.80 -3.60
N LYS A 62 -3.26 -5.74 -4.88
CA LYS A 62 -2.15 -6.55 -5.41
C LYS A 62 -1.07 -5.75 -6.11
N VAL A 63 0.13 -5.70 -5.53
CA VAL A 63 1.28 -5.02 -6.13
C VAL A 63 2.25 -6.05 -6.73
N THR A 64 2.49 -5.91 -8.04
CA THR A 64 3.37 -6.79 -8.83
C THR A 64 4.37 -5.93 -9.62
N ASN A 65 5.51 -6.50 -9.99
CA ASN A 65 6.54 -5.79 -10.76
C ASN A 65 6.22 -5.79 -12.27
N ASN A 66 5.12 -5.15 -12.67
CA ASN A 66 4.74 -4.97 -14.06
C ASN A 66 4.17 -3.58 -14.33
N LEU A 67 4.01 -3.24 -15.61
CA LEU A 67 3.63 -1.89 -16.06
C LEU A 67 2.12 -1.66 -16.12
N LYS A 68 1.32 -2.62 -15.65
CA LYS A 68 -0.13 -2.56 -15.73
C LYS A 68 -0.62 -1.47 -14.79
N TRP A 69 -1.41 -0.54 -15.32
CA TRP A 69 -2.20 0.34 -14.47
C TRP A 69 -3.20 -0.50 -13.67
N THR A 70 -3.19 -0.33 -12.35
CA THR A 70 -3.99 -1.14 -11.44
C THR A 70 -4.51 -0.27 -10.30
N PHE A 71 -5.46 -0.80 -9.57
CA PHE A 71 -6.14 -0.10 -8.50
C PHE A 71 -6.66 -1.09 -7.46
N CYS A 72 -7.09 -0.56 -6.33
CA CYS A 72 -7.84 -1.29 -5.32
C CYS A 72 -8.85 -0.32 -4.75
N LYS A 73 -10.13 -0.70 -4.78
CA LYS A 73 -11.14 -0.01 -4.01
C LYS A 73 -11.08 -0.58 -2.61
N THR A 74 -11.10 0.29 -1.61
CA THR A 74 -11.17 -0.13 -0.21
C THR A 74 -12.53 0.24 0.38
N ALA A 75 -13.28 1.14 -0.26
CA ALA A 75 -14.52 1.69 0.29
C ALA A 75 -14.35 2.26 1.72
N ARG A 76 -13.14 2.75 2.06
CA ARG A 76 -12.76 3.22 3.41
C ARG A 76 -12.93 2.15 4.50
N LYS A 77 -12.82 0.88 4.12
CA LYS A 77 -12.75 -0.25 5.06
C LYS A 77 -11.49 -0.15 5.91
N LEU A 78 -11.52 -0.81 7.06
CA LEU A 78 -10.51 -0.69 8.10
C LEU A 78 -9.14 -1.26 7.69
N TYR A 79 -9.03 -1.98 6.57
CA TYR A 79 -7.74 -2.40 6.00
C TYR A 79 -7.08 -1.34 5.09
N ASP A 80 -7.79 -0.25 4.76
CA ASP A 80 -7.29 0.84 3.92
C ASP A 80 -5.96 1.47 4.42
N PRO A 81 -5.74 1.68 5.74
CA PRO A 81 -4.46 2.16 6.23
C PRO A 81 -3.28 1.24 5.88
N VAL A 82 -3.50 -0.07 5.74
CA VAL A 82 -2.47 -1.01 5.32
C VAL A 82 -2.14 -0.83 3.84
N VAL A 83 -3.17 -0.66 3.00
CA VAL A 83 -3.02 -0.36 1.57
C VAL A 83 -2.23 0.92 1.35
N THR A 84 -2.63 2.01 2.01
CA THR A 84 -1.99 3.33 1.84
C THR A 84 -0.56 3.33 2.40
N ALA A 85 -0.28 2.66 3.52
CA ALA A 85 1.08 2.49 4.03
C ALA A 85 1.99 1.72 3.06
N ILE A 86 1.49 0.67 2.40
CA ILE A 86 2.25 -0.07 1.38
C ILE A 86 2.51 0.81 0.15
N LEU A 87 1.54 1.62 -0.28
CA LEU A 87 1.72 2.55 -1.39
C LEU A 87 2.75 3.65 -1.08
N ILE A 88 2.78 4.17 0.16
CA ILE A 88 3.82 5.09 0.62
C ILE A 88 5.20 4.43 0.50
N PHE A 89 5.36 3.22 1.02
CA PHE A 89 6.64 2.52 0.97
C PHE A 89 7.03 2.15 -0.48
N LEU A 90 6.06 1.80 -1.33
CA LEU A 90 6.32 1.60 -2.76
C LEU A 90 6.93 2.85 -3.38
N LYS A 91 6.33 4.03 -3.17
CA LYS A 91 6.85 5.31 -3.68
C LYS A 91 8.25 5.61 -3.15
N GLU A 92 8.54 5.32 -1.90
CA GLU A 92 9.87 5.54 -1.32
C GLU A 92 10.95 4.71 -2.04
N ILE A 93 10.69 3.43 -2.29
CA ILE A 93 11.67 2.52 -2.89
C ILE A 93 11.88 2.79 -4.38
N VAL A 94 10.79 3.04 -5.10
CA VAL A 94 10.82 3.15 -6.56
C VAL A 94 10.89 4.60 -7.06
N GLY A 95 10.61 5.58 -6.20
CA GLY A 95 10.67 7.00 -6.49
C GLY A 95 9.75 7.43 -7.64
N GLU A 96 10.32 8.10 -8.63
CA GLU A 96 9.58 8.60 -9.80
C GLU A 96 9.17 7.51 -10.78
N ASP A 97 9.63 6.27 -10.60
CA ASP A 97 9.25 5.13 -11.43
C ASP A 97 7.87 4.56 -11.08
N VAL A 98 7.12 5.17 -10.15
CA VAL A 98 5.69 4.89 -9.91
C VAL A 98 4.88 6.19 -9.91
N LYS A 99 3.68 6.12 -10.48
CA LYS A 99 2.63 7.11 -10.30
C LYS A 99 1.58 6.53 -9.34
N ILE A 100 1.15 7.31 -8.35
CA ILE A 100 0.12 6.94 -7.39
C ILE A 100 -0.93 8.05 -7.36
N GLU A 101 -2.20 7.65 -7.41
CA GLU A 101 -3.36 8.54 -7.38
C GLU A 101 -4.39 7.96 -6.40
N SER A 102 -5.29 8.79 -5.91
CA SER A 102 -6.34 8.40 -4.96
C SER A 102 -7.60 9.22 -5.20
N ASP A 103 -8.76 8.64 -4.91
CA ASP A 103 -10.01 9.41 -4.80
C ASP A 103 -9.97 10.38 -3.61
N GLY A 104 -9.07 10.16 -2.64
CA GLY A 104 -8.85 11.02 -1.48
C GLY A 104 -7.64 11.94 -1.59
N LYS A 105 -7.44 12.74 -0.54
CA LYS A 105 -6.41 13.78 -0.45
C LYS A 105 -5.33 13.42 0.56
N TRP A 106 -4.12 13.90 0.29
CA TRP A 106 -3.03 13.87 1.27
C TRP A 106 -3.28 14.90 2.39
N ASN A 107 -4.05 14.51 3.40
CA ASN A 107 -4.39 15.35 4.55
C ASN A 107 -4.50 14.52 5.84
N GLU A 108 -4.84 15.19 6.94
CA GLU A 108 -5.02 14.59 8.27
C GLU A 108 -6.33 13.80 8.44
N GLU A 109 -7.12 13.62 7.38
CA GLU A 109 -8.41 12.89 7.44
C GLU A 109 -8.38 11.60 6.62
N GLU A 110 -7.85 11.62 5.39
CA GLU A 110 -8.00 10.51 4.45
C GLU A 110 -6.77 9.61 4.36
N TRP A 111 -5.56 10.14 4.57
CA TRP A 111 -4.30 9.38 4.50
C TRP A 111 -3.57 9.31 5.85
N GLU A 112 -4.15 9.86 6.93
CA GLU A 112 -3.49 9.97 8.22
C GLU A 112 -3.07 8.62 8.80
N ASP A 113 -3.98 7.64 8.83
CA ASP A 113 -3.73 6.34 9.45
C ASP A 113 -2.70 5.51 8.69
N GLY A 114 -2.68 5.60 7.35
CA GLY A 114 -1.64 4.97 6.54
C GLY A 114 -0.26 5.58 6.80
N ARG A 115 -0.18 6.91 6.92
CA ARG A 115 1.07 7.61 7.29
C ARG A 115 1.54 7.23 8.69
N LYS A 116 0.62 7.15 9.66
CA LYS A 116 0.93 6.70 11.04
C LYS A 116 1.47 5.28 11.04
N LEU A 117 0.83 4.34 10.33
CA LEU A 117 1.28 2.96 10.24
C LEU A 117 2.66 2.86 9.59
N TYR A 118 2.89 3.57 8.48
CA TYR A 118 4.21 3.68 7.85
C TYR A 118 5.26 4.21 8.83
N LYS A 119 4.95 5.32 9.53
CA LYS A 119 5.84 5.95 10.50
C LYS A 119 6.19 5.02 11.65
N ASP A 120 5.22 4.28 12.17
CA ASP A 120 5.45 3.33 13.25
C ASP A 120 6.41 2.21 12.84
N VAL A 121 6.37 1.79 11.57
CA VAL A 121 7.22 0.70 11.05
C VAL A 121 8.63 1.18 10.72
N PHE A 122 8.78 2.37 10.14
CA PHE A 122 10.08 2.86 9.63
C PHE A 122 10.67 4.02 10.43
N ASN A 123 9.98 4.48 11.48
CA ASN A 123 10.34 5.62 12.32
C ASN A 123 10.67 6.88 11.51
N LYS A 124 9.86 7.17 10.49
CA LYS A 124 10.08 8.22 9.51
C LYS A 124 8.74 8.80 9.04
N GLU A 125 8.69 10.11 8.82
CA GLU A 125 7.54 10.77 8.20
C GLU A 125 7.62 10.66 6.67
N PRO A 126 6.52 10.32 5.98
CA PRO A 126 6.49 10.29 4.52
C PRO A 126 6.16 11.67 3.93
N ASP A 127 6.77 11.98 2.79
CA ASP A 127 6.32 13.06 1.91
C ASP A 127 5.05 12.65 1.15
N SER A 128 4.31 13.63 0.62
CA SER A 128 3.16 13.35 -0.25
C SER A 128 3.58 12.55 -1.48
N ILE A 129 2.89 11.43 -1.71
CA ILE A 129 3.15 10.52 -2.83
C ILE A 129 2.17 10.67 -3.99
N LEU A 130 1.07 11.42 -3.77
CA LEU A 130 0.01 11.62 -4.75
C LEU A 130 0.49 12.58 -5.84
N GLY A 131 0.35 12.17 -7.10
CA GLY A 131 0.76 12.93 -8.27
C GLY A 131 -0.37 13.30 -9.21
#